data_AF-A0A6I1N6B4-F1
#
_entry.id   AF-A0A6I1N6B4-F1
#
_cell.length_a   1.000
_cell.length_b   1.000
_cell.length_c   1.000
_cell.angle_alpha   90.00
_cell.angle_beta   90.00
_cell.angle_gamma   90.00
#
_symmetry.space_group_name_H-M   'P 1'
#
loop_
_entity.id
_entity.type
_entity.pdbx_description
1 polymer ?
#
loop_
_entity_poly.entity_id
_entity_poly.type
_entity_poly.pdbx_seq_one_letter_code
_entity_poly.pdbx_strand_id
1 'polypeptide(L)'
;MAMDQHKLRTLVFEKTGVKIDIDDPVFALVALNEAVLEDAVERHIAAIDSATRELVRRARDAGGLAPERSVEHDASNELDLATSASSASRAAADPAPVPTHAAGTGITRHEWRLLAAAAGVAVLSALLVLGGQAAFTKPGLTAAQTQSLQEAERLKTAINQLEPKLRAEVQAQLPK
;
A
#
# COMPACT_ATOMS: atom_id res chain seq x y z
N MET A 1 24.84 -0.79 -2.72
CA MET A 1 25.99 -0.61 -3.65
C MET A 1 25.80 0.77 -4.22
N ALA A 2 26.62 1.74 -3.80
CA ALA A 2 26.42 3.15 -4.14
C ALA A 2 26.18 3.36 -5.64
N MET A 3 25.22 4.21 -5.99
CA MET A 3 24.88 4.50 -7.37
C MET A 3 26.09 5.12 -8.11
N ASP A 4 26.27 4.70 -9.36
CA ASP A 4 27.35 5.19 -10.22
C ASP A 4 27.26 6.72 -10.42
N GLN A 5 28.39 7.43 -10.28
CA GLN A 5 28.45 8.89 -10.35
C GLN A 5 28.01 9.43 -11.72
N HIS A 6 28.31 8.74 -12.82
CA HIS A 6 27.86 9.18 -14.14
C HIS A 6 26.34 9.04 -14.28
N LYS A 7 25.76 8.00 -13.69
CA LYS A 7 24.30 7.82 -13.64
C LYS A 7 23.64 8.90 -12.81
N LEU A 8 24.20 9.27 -11.66
CA LEU A 8 23.72 10.36 -10.82
C LEU A 8 23.78 11.71 -11.56
N ARG A 9 24.88 11.97 -12.29
CA ARG A 9 25.04 13.20 -13.09
C ARG A 9 23.98 13.32 -14.17
N THR A 10 23.70 12.24 -14.90
CA THR A 10 22.63 12.21 -15.89
C THR A 10 21.27 12.49 -15.24
N LEU A 11 21.00 11.88 -14.09
CA LEU A 11 19.73 12.05 -13.37
C LEU A 11 19.53 13.47 -12.83
N VAL A 12 20.61 14.11 -12.35
CA VAL A 12 20.60 15.52 -11.94
C VAL A 12 20.34 16.42 -13.14
N PHE A 13 20.99 16.15 -14.27
CA PHE A 13 20.75 16.90 -15.51
C PHE A 13 19.31 16.73 -16.02
N GLU A 14 18.76 15.51 -16.01
CA GLU A 14 17.38 15.25 -16.45
C GLU A 14 16.35 15.94 -15.54
N LYS A 15 16.58 15.97 -14.22
CA LYS A 15 15.63 16.55 -13.26
C LYS A 15 15.74 18.06 -13.14
N THR A 16 16.92 18.64 -13.34
CA THR A 16 17.18 20.06 -13.10
C THR A 16 17.42 20.85 -14.38
N GLY A 17 17.76 20.18 -15.49
CA GLY A 17 18.21 20.80 -16.73
C GLY A 17 19.63 21.38 -16.66
N VAL A 18 20.29 21.31 -15.50
CA VAL A 18 21.61 21.91 -15.26
C VAL A 18 22.69 20.86 -15.42
N LYS A 19 23.70 21.17 -16.25
CA LYS A 19 24.93 20.36 -16.33
C LYS A 19 25.81 20.74 -15.16
N ILE A 20 26.02 19.79 -14.26
CA ILE A 20 26.87 19.95 -13.08
C ILE A 20 28.06 19.01 -13.24
N ASP A 21 29.27 19.53 -13.04
CA ASP A 21 30.51 18.76 -13.08
C ASP A 21 30.69 17.93 -11.81
N ILE A 22 31.50 16.88 -11.89
CA ILE A 22 31.71 15.96 -10.75
C ILE A 22 32.42 16.66 -9.58
N ASP A 23 33.31 17.60 -9.90
CA ASP A 23 34.05 18.39 -8.92
C ASP A 23 33.23 19.56 -8.34
N ASP A 24 31.98 19.74 -8.79
CA ASP A 24 31.11 20.79 -8.29
C ASP A 24 30.63 20.44 -6.86
N PRO A 25 30.72 21.38 -5.90
CA PRO A 25 30.23 21.15 -4.54
C PRO A 25 28.74 20.77 -4.48
N VAL A 26 27.91 21.24 -5.42
CA VAL A 26 26.50 20.86 -5.52
C VAL A 26 26.37 19.38 -5.88
N PHE A 27 27.21 18.87 -6.78
CA PHE A 27 27.19 17.46 -7.15
C PHE A 27 27.63 16.57 -5.98
N ALA A 28 28.67 16.99 -5.24
CA ALA A 28 29.13 16.29 -4.05
C ALA A 28 28.02 16.18 -2.98
N LEU A 29 27.22 17.23 -2.78
CA LEU A 29 26.08 17.19 -1.85
C LEU A 29 24.99 16.23 -2.30
N VAL A 30 24.67 16.20 -3.60
CA VAL A 30 23.68 15.26 -4.14
C VAL A 30 24.17 13.82 -4.01
N ALA A 31 25.43 13.55 -4.30
CA ALA A 31 26.04 12.23 -4.13
C ALA A 31 26.08 11.80 -2.67
N LEU A 32 26.42 12.71 -1.75
CA LEU A 32 26.39 12.42 -0.32
C LEU A 32 24.97 12.12 0.16
N ASN A 33 23.99 12.93 -0.25
CA ASN A 33 22.59 12.70 0.11
C ASN A 33 22.12 11.35 -0.41
N GLU A 34 22.47 10.97 -1.64
CA GLU A 34 22.10 9.68 -2.22
C GLU A 34 22.69 8.51 -1.43
N ALA A 35 23.98 8.55 -1.12
CA ALA A 35 24.63 7.50 -0.33
C ALA A 35 24.05 7.39 1.10
N VAL A 36 23.77 8.53 1.74
CA VAL A 36 23.18 8.55 3.10
C VAL A 36 21.74 8.05 3.08
N LEU A 37 20.96 8.43 2.05
CA LEU A 37 19.60 7.96 1.88
C LEU A 37 19.55 6.45 1.61
N GLU A 38 20.45 5.92 0.78
CA GLU A 38 20.54 4.47 0.53
C GLU A 38 20.82 3.71 1.83
N ASP A 39 21.86 4.09 2.58
CA ASP A 39 22.21 3.46 3.86
C ASP A 39 21.08 3.59 4.91
N ALA A 40 20.41 4.75 4.95
CA ALA A 40 19.25 4.93 5.83
C ALA A 40 18.09 4.00 5.45
N VAL A 41 17.79 3.87 4.16
CA VAL A 41 16.73 2.97 3.66
C VAL A 41 17.09 1.52 3.93
N GLU A 42 18.34 1.11 3.71
CA GLU A 42 18.82 -0.24 3.99
C GLU A 42 18.69 -0.60 5.48
N ARG A 43 19.13 0.31 6.36
CA ARG A 43 18.95 0.16 7.82
C ARG A 43 17.48 0.06 8.22
N HIS A 44 16.61 0.86 7.59
CA HIS A 44 15.18 0.81 7.85
C HIS A 44 14.53 -0.50 7.39
N ILE A 45 14.87 -1.01 6.20
CA ILE A 45 14.37 -2.29 5.71
C ILE A 45 14.83 -3.41 6.65
N ALA A 46 16.11 -3.43 7.03
CA ALA A 46 16.63 -4.42 7.98
C ALA A 46 15.90 -4.37 9.34
N ALA A 47 15.59 -3.16 9.84
CA ALA A 47 14.82 -2.98 11.06
C ALA A 47 13.38 -3.53 10.90
N ILE A 48 12.70 -3.25 9.78
CA ILE A 48 11.36 -3.77 9.50
C ILE A 48 11.37 -5.29 9.40
N ASP A 49 12.35 -5.89 8.72
CA ASP A 49 12.47 -7.35 8.58
C ASP A 49 12.73 -8.02 9.93
N SER A 50 13.49 -7.37 10.81
CA SER A 50 13.68 -7.85 12.18
C SER A 50 12.39 -7.80 13.00
N ALA A 51 11.66 -6.68 12.94
CA ALA A 51 10.40 -6.50 13.67
C ALA A 51 9.31 -7.44 13.13
N THR A 52 9.27 -7.66 11.82
CA THR A 52 8.34 -8.59 11.17
C THR A 52 8.62 -10.02 11.60
N ARG A 53 9.89 -10.45 11.66
CA ARG A 53 10.26 -11.77 12.18
C ARG A 53 9.87 -11.95 13.64
N GLU A 54 10.05 -10.92 14.47
CA GLU A 54 9.58 -10.96 15.86
C GLU A 54 8.05 -11.04 15.96
N LEU A 55 7.33 -10.30 15.13
CA LEU A 55 5.87 -10.32 15.11
C LEU A 55 5.34 -11.69 14.68
N VAL A 56 5.93 -12.29 13.63
CA VAL A 56 5.59 -13.66 13.19
C VAL A 56 5.87 -14.67 14.29
N ARG A 57 7.00 -14.54 15.00
CA ARG A 57 7.32 -15.39 16.16
C ARG A 57 6.26 -15.25 17.26
N ARG A 58 5.90 -14.02 17.63
CA ARG A 58 4.85 -13.76 18.63
C ARG A 58 3.48 -14.29 18.19
N ALA A 59 3.13 -14.18 16.92
CA ALA A 59 1.87 -14.69 16.37
C ALA A 59 1.83 -16.23 16.38
N ARG A 60 2.97 -16.89 16.14
CA ARG A 60 3.11 -18.35 16.27
C ARG A 60 3.05 -18.80 17.73
N ASP A 61 3.74 -18.12 18.63
CA ASP A 61 3.71 -18.41 20.07
C ASP A 61 2.31 -18.21 20.67
N ALA A 62 1.53 -17.26 20.13
CA ALA A 62 0.14 -17.03 20.49
C ALA A 62 -0.85 -18.03 19.83
N GLY A 63 -0.36 -19.01 19.05
CA GLY A 63 -1.18 -20.04 18.40
C GLY A 63 -1.98 -19.54 17.19
N GLY A 64 -1.72 -18.33 16.69
CA GLY A 64 -2.44 -17.73 15.56
C GLY A 64 -1.93 -18.16 14.17
N LEU A 65 -0.76 -18.82 14.09
CA LEU A 65 -0.16 -19.30 12.85
C LEU A 65 0.23 -20.78 12.97
N ALA A 66 -0.09 -21.58 11.96
CA ALA A 66 0.32 -22.98 11.89
C ALA A 66 1.88 -23.10 11.88
N PRO A 67 2.44 -24.18 12.45
CA PRO A 67 3.88 -24.44 12.32
C PRO A 67 4.25 -24.58 10.84
N GLU A 68 5.40 -24.01 10.44
CA GLU A 68 6.00 -24.24 9.12
C GLU A 68 6.15 -25.76 8.94
N ARG A 69 5.29 -26.38 8.12
CA ARG A 69 5.61 -27.70 7.57
C ARG A 69 6.76 -27.46 6.61
N SER A 70 7.96 -27.87 7.00
CA SER A 70 9.05 -28.15 6.08
C SER A 70 8.51 -29.13 5.03
N VAL A 71 8.17 -28.62 3.85
CA VAL A 71 7.80 -29.43 2.69
C VAL A 71 9.08 -30.02 2.13
N GLU A 72 9.63 -31.02 2.82
CA GLU A 72 10.42 -32.03 2.14
C GLU A 72 9.48 -32.70 1.14
N HIS A 73 9.73 -32.43 -0.14
CA HIS A 73 9.04 -33.05 -1.26
C HIS A 73 9.29 -34.55 -1.23
N ASP A 74 8.40 -35.32 -0.59
CA ASP A 74 8.26 -36.74 -0.86
C ASP A 74 7.29 -36.90 -2.04
N ALA A 75 7.86 -36.83 -3.25
CA ALA A 75 7.16 -37.01 -4.51
C ALA A 75 6.89 -38.51 -4.77
N SER A 76 6.03 -39.15 -3.97
CA SER A 76 5.64 -40.55 -4.19
C SER A 76 4.29 -40.91 -3.53
N ASN A 77 3.18 -40.29 -3.96
CA ASN A 77 1.90 -41.01 -4.05
C ASN A 77 0.81 -40.22 -4.80
N GLU A 78 0.91 -40.15 -6.12
CA GLU A 78 -0.24 -39.91 -6.99
C GLU A 78 -0.51 -41.18 -7.79
N LEU A 79 -1.26 -42.11 -7.19
CA LEU A 79 -2.25 -42.96 -7.87
C LEU A 79 -2.89 -43.90 -6.83
N ASP A 80 -4.03 -43.52 -6.25
CA ASP A 80 -5.15 -44.44 -6.35
C ASP A 80 -6.49 -43.72 -6.25
N LEU A 81 -7.38 -44.23 -7.06
CA LEU A 81 -8.58 -43.62 -7.57
C LEU A 81 -9.66 -43.53 -6.50
N ALA A 82 -10.41 -42.43 -6.56
CA ALA A 82 -11.68 -42.28 -5.86
C ALA A 82 -12.59 -43.50 -6.09
N THR A 83 -12.85 -44.29 -5.06
CA THR A 83 -14.10 -45.02 -4.80
C THR A 83 -13.98 -45.74 -3.47
N SER A 84 -14.67 -45.22 -2.44
CA SER A 84 -15.53 -45.99 -1.53
C SER A 84 -15.78 -45.18 -0.27
N ALA A 85 -17.01 -44.66 -0.18
CA ALA A 85 -17.58 -44.28 1.09
C ALA A 85 -17.69 -45.50 2.02
N SER A 86 -17.51 -45.25 3.32
CA SER A 86 -18.00 -46.05 4.44
C SER A 86 -17.34 -47.42 4.68
N SER A 87 -16.53 -47.52 5.74
CA SER A 87 -17.00 -48.10 7.02
C SER A 87 -15.87 -48.25 8.03
N ALA A 88 -16.25 -47.95 9.28
CA ALA A 88 -15.57 -48.14 10.55
C ALA A 88 -14.32 -49.04 10.64
N SER A 89 -13.29 -48.50 11.30
CA SER A 89 -12.61 -49.26 12.35
C SER A 89 -12.31 -48.35 13.54
N ARG A 90 -13.08 -48.58 14.60
CA ARG A 90 -12.95 -47.98 15.92
C ARG A 90 -11.91 -48.81 16.67
N ALA A 91 -10.70 -48.29 16.83
CA ALA A 91 -9.75 -48.80 17.81
C ALA A 91 -9.67 -47.79 18.96
N ALA A 92 -10.14 -48.23 20.13
CA ALA A 92 -10.09 -47.48 21.36
C ALA A 92 -8.64 -47.32 21.83
N ALA A 93 -8.20 -46.08 21.99
CA ALA A 93 -7.08 -45.69 22.83
C ALA A 93 -7.50 -44.42 23.57
N ASP A 94 -7.23 -44.38 24.88
CA ASP A 94 -7.75 -43.44 25.87
C ASP A 94 -7.85 -41.97 25.43
N PRO A 95 -8.95 -41.26 25.74
CA PRO A 95 -8.97 -39.81 25.65
C PRO A 95 -8.12 -39.24 26.78
N ALA A 96 -6.87 -38.89 26.48
CA ALA A 96 -6.16 -37.90 27.28
C ALA A 96 -7.05 -36.64 27.38
N PRO A 97 -7.18 -36.01 28.55
CA PRO A 97 -8.07 -34.87 28.72
C PRO A 97 -7.57 -33.72 27.86
N VAL A 98 -8.22 -33.52 26.72
CA VAL A 98 -8.17 -32.24 26.01
C VAL A 98 -8.65 -31.18 26.99
N PRO A 99 -7.88 -30.11 27.26
CA PRO A 99 -8.44 -28.95 27.92
C PRO A 99 -9.44 -28.35 26.94
N THR A 100 -10.69 -28.81 27.03
CA THR A 100 -11.85 -28.05 26.58
C THR A 100 -11.78 -26.74 27.34
N HIS A 101 -11.22 -25.70 26.73
CA HIS A 101 -11.50 -24.35 27.16
C HIS A 101 -13.01 -24.20 27.00
N ALA A 102 -13.71 -24.38 28.13
CA ALA A 102 -15.10 -24.00 28.26
C ALA A 102 -15.19 -22.60 27.66
N ALA A 103 -15.95 -22.49 26.57
CA ALA A 103 -16.30 -21.21 25.99
C ALA A 103 -17.05 -20.44 27.08
N GLY A 104 -16.28 -19.69 27.87
CA GLY A 104 -16.82 -18.77 28.85
C GLY A 104 -17.66 -17.79 28.07
N THR A 105 -18.95 -17.75 28.37
CA THR A 105 -19.97 -16.88 27.78
C THR A 105 -19.77 -15.40 28.14
N GLY A 106 -18.54 -14.93 28.23
CA GLY A 106 -18.18 -13.56 28.55
C GLY A 106 -16.89 -13.16 27.88
N ILE A 107 -16.95 -12.07 27.10
CA ILE A 107 -15.77 -11.48 26.45
C ILE A 107 -14.76 -11.14 27.54
N THR A 108 -13.61 -11.79 27.52
CA THR A 108 -12.58 -11.56 28.54
C THR A 108 -11.93 -10.19 28.33
N ARG A 109 -11.33 -9.59 29.39
CA ARG A 109 -10.58 -8.32 29.24
C ARG A 109 -9.44 -8.43 28.22
N HIS A 110 -8.89 -9.63 28.07
CA HIS A 110 -7.84 -9.90 27.10
C HIS A 110 -8.40 -9.84 25.67
N GLU A 111 -9.56 -10.44 25.41
CA GLU A 111 -10.26 -10.33 24.12
C GLU A 111 -10.66 -8.89 23.79
N TRP A 112 -11.11 -8.11 24.78
CA TRP A 112 -11.37 -6.67 24.61
C TRP A 112 -10.12 -5.90 24.19
N ARG A 113 -8.97 -6.21 24.79
CA ARG A 113 -7.69 -5.59 24.42
C ARG A 113 -7.25 -6.03 23.02
N LEU A 114 -7.48 -7.29 22.65
CA LEU A 114 -7.15 -7.82 21.33
C LEU A 114 -8.03 -7.18 20.25
N LEU A 115 -9.34 -7.06 20.50
CA LEU A 115 -10.30 -6.38 19.62
C LEU A 115 -9.99 -4.89 19.49
N ALA A 116 -9.67 -4.21 20.59
CA ALA A 116 -9.28 -2.80 20.56
C ALA A 116 -7.96 -2.60 19.77
N ALA A 117 -6.99 -3.50 19.94
CA ALA A 117 -5.75 -3.46 19.17
C ALA A 117 -6.00 -3.70 17.68
N ALA A 118 -6.79 -4.71 17.33
CA ALA A 118 -7.15 -5.01 15.94
C ALA A 118 -7.92 -3.85 15.29
N ALA A 119 -8.89 -3.27 16.00
CA ALA A 119 -9.62 -2.10 15.54
C ALA A 119 -8.69 -0.89 15.36
N GLY A 120 -7.76 -0.66 16.28
CA GLY A 120 -6.75 0.40 16.18
C GLY A 120 -5.85 0.24 14.96
N VAL A 121 -5.35 -0.97 14.70
CA VAL A 121 -4.53 -1.27 13.51
C VAL A 121 -5.34 -1.09 12.23
N ALA A 122 -6.60 -1.52 12.20
CA ALA A 122 -7.48 -1.34 11.04
C ALA A 122 -7.73 0.15 10.74
N VAL A 123 -8.02 0.96 11.78
CA VAL A 123 -8.22 2.41 11.63
C VAL A 123 -6.95 3.11 11.18
N LEU A 124 -5.80 2.80 11.79
CA LEU A 124 -4.51 3.37 11.38
C LEU A 124 -4.16 3.01 9.93
N SER A 125 -4.40 1.77 9.52
CA SER A 125 -4.18 1.32 8.14
C SER A 125 -5.10 2.05 7.16
N ALA A 126 -6.38 2.21 7.51
CA ALA A 126 -7.33 2.97 6.70
C ALA A 126 -6.93 4.45 6.57
N LEU A 127 -6.45 5.07 7.65
CA LEU A 127 -5.93 6.46 7.62
C LEU A 127 -4.65 6.58 6.80
N LEU A 128 -3.76 5.58 6.85
CA LEU A 128 -2.55 5.56 6.03
C LEU A 128 -2.89 5.40 4.54
N VAL A 129 -3.87 4.56 4.19
CA VAL A 129 -4.34 4.39 2.82
C VAL A 129 -5.04 5.65 2.33
N LEU A 130 -5.96 6.24 3.10
CA LEU A 130 -6.62 7.50 2.73
C LEU A 130 -5.61 8.66 2.65
N GLY A 131 -4.70 8.76 3.60
CA GLY A 131 -3.65 9.77 3.63
C GLY A 131 -2.66 9.62 2.47
N GLY A 132 -2.28 8.38 2.14
CA GLY A 132 -1.49 8.06 0.96
C GLY A 132 -2.23 8.44 -0.31
N GLN A 133 -3.51 8.06 -0.45
CA GLN A 133 -4.34 8.49 -1.57
C GLN A 133 -4.40 10.01 -1.65
N ALA A 134 -4.63 10.74 -0.56
CA ALA A 134 -4.68 12.21 -0.56
C ALA A 134 -3.33 12.90 -0.85
N ALA A 135 -2.21 12.29 -0.45
CA ALA A 135 -0.87 12.80 -0.73
C ALA A 135 -0.46 12.59 -2.20
N PHE A 136 -0.91 11.49 -2.82
CA PHE A 136 -0.61 11.16 -4.22
C PHE A 136 -1.68 11.64 -5.21
N THR A 137 -2.93 11.78 -4.79
CA THR A 137 -4.00 12.44 -5.55
C THR A 137 -3.97 13.91 -5.21
N LYS A 138 -3.18 14.69 -5.97
CA LYS A 138 -3.30 16.15 -5.95
C LYS A 138 -4.78 16.50 -6.20
N PRO A 139 -5.46 17.26 -5.32
CA PRO A 139 -6.74 17.86 -5.66
C PRO A 139 -6.47 19.07 -6.57
N GLY A 140 -5.94 18.78 -7.75
CA GLY A 140 -5.91 19.73 -8.85
C GLY A 140 -7.12 19.45 -9.71
N LEU A 141 -7.83 20.50 -10.14
CA LEU A 141 -8.79 20.40 -11.24
C LEU A 141 -8.18 19.50 -12.30
N THR A 142 -8.86 18.41 -12.63
CA THR A 142 -8.37 17.49 -13.66
C THR A 142 -8.06 18.28 -14.92
N ALA A 143 -7.07 17.87 -15.72
CA ALA A 143 -6.71 18.61 -16.94
C ALA A 143 -7.94 18.91 -17.83
N ALA A 144 -8.91 18.00 -17.81
CA ALA A 144 -10.23 18.16 -18.44
C ALA A 144 -11.09 19.29 -17.83
N GLN A 145 -11.10 19.46 -16.50
CA GLN A 145 -11.81 20.56 -15.82
C GLN A 145 -11.12 21.91 -16.01
N THR A 146 -9.78 21.96 -16.06
CA THR A 146 -9.09 23.22 -16.40
C THR A 146 -9.35 23.62 -17.84
N GLN A 147 -9.45 22.65 -18.75
CA GLN A 147 -9.75 22.91 -20.15
C GLN A 147 -11.19 23.39 -20.34
N SER A 148 -12.16 22.79 -19.65
CA SER A 148 -13.56 23.24 -19.72
C SER A 148 -13.76 24.64 -19.13
N LEU A 149 -13.01 25.02 -18.09
CA LEU A 149 -13.02 26.40 -17.57
C LEU A 149 -12.39 27.41 -18.55
N GLN A 150 -11.29 27.05 -19.21
CA GLN A 150 -10.70 27.91 -20.25
C GLN A 150 -11.60 28.06 -21.48
N GLU A 151 -12.26 26.97 -21.89
CA GLU A 151 -13.25 27.01 -22.98
C GLU A 151 -14.45 27.88 -22.59
N ALA A 152 -14.92 27.80 -21.34
CA ALA A 152 -15.99 28.66 -20.83
C ALA A 152 -15.61 30.14 -20.82
N GLU A 153 -14.37 30.49 -20.42
CA GLU A 153 -13.89 31.88 -20.47
C GLU A 153 -13.73 32.41 -21.90
N ARG A 154 -13.23 31.58 -22.82
CA ARG A 154 -13.15 31.93 -24.25
C ARG A 154 -14.53 32.12 -24.87
N LEU A 155 -15.48 31.24 -24.55
CA LEU A 155 -16.86 31.35 -25.01
C LEU A 155 -17.54 32.61 -24.46
N LYS A 156 -17.34 32.93 -23.17
CA LYS A 156 -17.84 34.17 -22.56
C LYS A 156 -17.25 35.42 -23.21
N THR A 157 -15.96 35.39 -23.53
CA THR A 157 -15.28 36.50 -24.22
C THR A 157 -15.79 36.65 -25.65
N ALA A 158 -15.98 35.53 -26.37
CA ALA A 158 -16.56 35.52 -27.70
C ALA A 158 -17.99 36.09 -27.68
N ILE A 159 -18.86 35.63 -26.76
CA ILE A 159 -20.22 36.14 -26.59
C ILE A 159 -20.23 37.66 -26.34
N ASN A 160 -19.31 38.18 -25.51
CA ASN A 160 -19.20 39.62 -25.28
C ASN A 160 -18.74 40.41 -26.50
N GLN A 161 -17.94 39.79 -27.39
CA GLN A 161 -17.51 40.40 -28.65
C GLN A 161 -18.53 40.24 -29.79
N LEU A 162 -19.50 39.33 -29.69
CA LEU A 162 -20.57 39.19 -30.69
C LEU A 162 -21.50 40.41 -30.67
N GLU A 163 -22.12 40.72 -31.82
CA GLU A 163 -23.10 41.80 -31.97
C GLU A 163 -24.27 41.68 -30.96
N PRO A 164 -24.85 42.81 -30.53
CA PRO A 164 -25.88 42.85 -29.48
C PRO A 164 -27.14 42.04 -29.80
N LYS A 165 -27.46 41.84 -31.10
CA LYS A 165 -28.63 41.04 -31.52
C LYS A 165 -28.43 39.54 -31.29
N LEU A 166 -27.25 38.99 -31.59
CA LEU A 166 -26.96 37.57 -31.33
C LEU A 166 -26.84 37.28 -29.83
N ARG A 167 -26.36 38.24 -29.03
CA ARG A 167 -26.32 38.11 -27.56
C ARG A 167 -27.70 37.92 -26.94
N ALA A 168 -28.70 38.66 -27.42
CA ALA A 168 -30.08 38.55 -26.94
C ALA A 168 -30.70 37.18 -27.26
N GLU A 169 -30.39 36.64 -28.44
CA GLU A 169 -30.91 35.35 -28.90
C GLU A 169 -30.25 34.16 -28.18
N VAL A 170 -28.95 34.25 -27.88
CA VAL A 170 -28.24 33.25 -27.06
C VAL A 170 -28.72 33.28 -25.60
N GLN A 171 -28.93 34.45 -25.01
CA GLN A 171 -29.49 34.56 -23.65
C GLN A 171 -30.94 34.08 -23.57
N ALA A 172 -31.72 34.22 -24.64
CA ALA A 172 -33.08 33.69 -24.71
C ALA A 172 -33.13 32.15 -24.81
N GLN A 173 -32.06 31.51 -25.29
CA GLN A 173 -31.96 30.06 -25.44
C GLN A 173 -31.30 29.34 -24.25
N LEU A 174 -30.67 30.06 -23.31
CA LEU A 174 -30.21 29.44 -22.06
C LEU A 174 -31.41 29.17 -21.13
N PRO A 175 -31.65 27.92 -20.69
CA PRO A 175 -32.63 27.65 -19.65
C PRO A 175 -32.16 28.26 -18.32
N LYS A 176 -33.10 28.86 -17.58
CA LYS A 176 -32.89 29.37 -16.21
C LYS A 176 -32.58 28.26 -15.23
#